data_AF-A0A535ZMY3-F1
#
_entry.id   AF-A0A535ZMY3-F1
#
_cell.length_a   1.000
_cell.length_b   1.000
_cell.length_c   1.000
_cell.angle_alpha   90.00
_cell.angle_beta   90.00
_cell.angle_gamma   90.00
#
_symmetry.space_group_name_H-M   'P 1'
#
loop_
_entity.id
_entity.type
_entity.pdbx_description
1 polymer ?
#
loop_
_entity_poly.entity_id
_entity_poly.type
_entity_poly.pdbx_seq_one_letter_code
_entity_poly.pdbx_strand_id
1 'polypeptide(L)'
;MTNQSSPESGRLEKILSGLDNFKPIATRRAFMQKLLLAGGTAAVGAASLGKVANVFASPDPVTAFGNAAVGAEKIAVAFYSNALGETSAFGVAADLAKGTLLNDAHRRYFTAARNQEANHLATLESLGLSFGAKTFAFPVGTFASAPSMLAMGESLENIFIGAYLGAIAVAAAAANTFIAEAAAEICGVECAHRVLIRDIAGEDPPNDRFYEGDAGVPGVSGDLGNTGTRSHVYASAAEAVNALLGLGITAS
;
A
#
# COMPACT_ATOMS: atom_id res chain seq x y z
N MET A 1 14.72 -41.17 12.01
CA MET A 1 13.83 -40.32 11.21
C MET A 1 12.90 -39.62 12.17
N THR A 2 13.18 -38.35 12.47
CA THR A 2 12.33 -37.54 13.34
C THR A 2 11.11 -37.11 12.54
N ASN A 3 9.93 -37.52 13.00
CA ASN A 3 8.65 -36.99 12.52
C ASN A 3 8.65 -35.47 12.75
N GLN A 4 8.95 -34.70 11.70
CA GLN A 4 8.56 -33.29 11.66
C GLN A 4 7.04 -33.29 11.57
N SER A 5 6.39 -32.96 12.68
CA SER A 5 5.00 -32.52 12.69
C SER A 5 4.85 -31.44 11.63
N SER A 6 3.91 -31.63 10.69
CA SER A 6 3.46 -30.58 9.76
C SER A 6 3.32 -29.26 10.53
N PRO A 7 3.81 -28.11 10.01
CA PRO A 7 3.48 -26.83 10.61
C PRO A 7 1.97 -26.73 10.66
N GLU A 8 1.39 -26.66 11.87
CA GLU A 8 -0.04 -26.56 12.04
C GLU A 8 -0.54 -25.27 11.37
N SER A 9 -1.69 -25.34 10.70
CA SER A 9 -2.47 -24.24 10.13
C SER A 9 -3.00 -23.24 11.18
N GLY A 10 -2.27 -23.07 12.28
CA GLY A 10 -2.54 -22.20 13.42
C GLY A 10 -1.30 -21.39 13.86
N ARG A 11 -0.20 -21.45 13.10
CA ARG A 11 1.07 -20.77 13.44
C ARG A 11 1.05 -19.28 13.12
N LEU A 12 0.29 -18.82 12.13
CA LEU A 12 0.25 -17.41 11.73
C LEU A 12 -0.79 -16.61 12.52
N GLU A 13 -1.92 -17.21 12.90
CA GLU A 13 -2.87 -16.62 13.85
C GLU A 13 -2.20 -16.35 15.20
N LYS A 14 -1.20 -17.17 15.57
CA LYS A 14 -0.32 -16.91 16.72
C LYS A 14 0.65 -15.74 16.49
N ILE A 15 1.14 -15.50 15.28
CA ILE A 15 1.94 -14.29 14.96
C ILE A 15 1.06 -13.05 15.03
N LEU A 16 -0.16 -13.12 14.48
CA LEU A 16 -1.18 -12.07 14.56
C LEU A 16 -1.72 -11.85 15.99
N SER A 17 -1.43 -12.75 16.93
CA SER A 17 -1.85 -12.66 18.34
C SER A 17 -0.99 -11.73 19.22
N GLY A 18 -0.13 -10.90 18.63
CA GLY A 18 0.52 -9.78 19.32
C GLY A 18 1.91 -10.08 19.89
N LEU A 19 2.72 -10.86 19.17
CA LEU A 19 4.15 -10.96 19.48
C LEU A 19 4.88 -9.71 18.94
N ASP A 20 5.12 -8.75 19.81
CA ASP A 20 5.94 -7.57 19.50
C ASP A 20 7.44 -7.94 19.54
N ASN A 21 7.96 -8.44 18.42
CA ASN A 21 9.39 -8.75 18.27
C ASN A 21 10.26 -7.51 18.04
N PHE A 22 9.66 -6.33 17.87
CA PHE A 22 10.36 -5.10 17.50
C PHE A 22 10.10 -4.02 18.54
N LYS A 23 10.99 -3.91 19.53
CA LYS A 23 11.03 -2.70 20.37
C LYS A 23 11.28 -1.49 19.45
N PRO A 24 10.40 -0.47 19.41
CA PRO A 24 10.67 0.72 18.61
C PRO A 24 11.90 1.46 19.17
N ILE A 25 13.00 1.50 18.43
CA ILE A 25 14.21 2.29 18.76
C ILE A 25 14.29 3.58 17.93
N ALA A 26 13.16 4.04 17.37
CA ALA A 26 13.03 5.39 16.86
C ALA A 26 11.73 6.00 17.41
N THR A 27 11.86 7.04 18.24
CA THR A 27 10.69 7.79 18.70
C THR A 27 10.13 8.60 17.54
N ARG A 28 8.80 8.68 17.39
CA ARG A 28 8.10 9.55 16.40
C ARG A 28 8.68 10.98 16.34
N ARG A 29 9.22 11.48 17.46
CA ARG A 29 9.93 12.75 17.57
C ARG A 29 11.14 12.85 16.64
N ALA A 30 11.95 11.80 16.53
CA ALA A 30 13.13 11.79 15.67
C ALA A 30 12.75 11.84 14.19
N PHE A 31 11.70 11.12 13.80
CA PHE A 31 11.14 11.20 12.45
C PHE A 31 10.58 12.61 12.14
N MET A 32 9.79 13.19 13.04
CA MET A 32 9.28 14.57 12.88
C MET A 32 10.40 15.63 12.88
N GLN A 33 11.49 15.40 13.61
CA GLN A 33 12.67 16.26 13.59
C GLN A 33 13.41 16.18 12.25
N LYS A 34 13.52 15.00 11.64
CA LYS A 34 14.02 14.85 10.27
C LYS A 34 13.10 15.55 9.25
N LEU A 35 11.78 15.44 9.43
CA LEU A 35 10.76 16.12 8.62
C LEU A 35 10.95 17.65 8.58
N LEU A 36 11.13 18.25 9.76
CA LEU A 36 11.30 19.69 9.94
C LEU A 36 12.60 20.22 9.31
N LEU A 37 13.63 19.38 9.25
CA LEU A 37 14.92 19.71 8.62
C LEU A 37 14.90 19.55 7.10
N ALA A 38 14.00 18.72 6.55
CA ALA A 38 13.86 18.47 5.12
C ALA A 38 12.80 19.38 4.43
N GLY A 39 11.98 20.10 5.19
CA GLY A 39 10.89 20.96 4.70
C GLY A 39 11.38 22.26 4.03
N GLY A 40 11.93 22.15 2.82
CA GLY A 40 12.05 23.27 1.88
C GLY A 40 10.67 23.66 1.33
N THR A 41 10.36 24.95 1.37
CA THR A 41 9.08 25.56 0.98
C THR A 41 8.62 25.21 -0.44
N ALA A 42 7.44 24.60 -0.60
CA ALA A 42 6.68 24.64 -1.85
C ALA A 42 5.17 24.68 -1.55
N ALA A 43 4.53 25.81 -1.90
CA ALA A 43 3.08 25.96 -1.90
C ALA A 43 2.56 25.73 -3.33
N VAL A 44 1.50 24.93 -3.53
CA VAL A 44 0.79 24.87 -4.81
C VAL A 44 -0.72 24.81 -4.58
N GLY A 45 -1.41 25.75 -5.23
CA GLY A 45 -2.84 26.05 -5.07
C GLY A 45 -3.79 25.14 -5.86
N ALA A 46 -5.05 25.19 -5.44
CA ALA A 46 -6.17 24.40 -5.96
C ALA A 46 -6.77 24.98 -7.26
N ALA A 47 -7.09 24.11 -8.22
CA ALA A 47 -8.07 24.37 -9.27
C ALA A 47 -8.77 23.08 -9.71
N SER A 48 -10.09 23.16 -9.89
CA SER A 48 -11.04 22.06 -9.99
C SER A 48 -11.53 21.75 -11.41
N LEU A 49 -11.74 20.44 -11.65
CA LEU A 49 -12.72 19.77 -12.55
C LEU A 49 -12.53 19.80 -14.08
N GLY A 50 -12.09 18.65 -14.63
CA GLY A 50 -12.41 18.20 -16.00
C GLY A 50 -11.26 17.53 -16.77
N LYS A 51 -11.39 16.21 -17.02
CA LYS A 51 -10.48 15.27 -17.72
C LYS A 51 -9.24 14.80 -16.93
N VAL A 52 -9.36 13.57 -16.42
CA VAL A 52 -8.47 12.82 -15.50
C VAL A 52 -7.09 12.42 -16.06
N ALA A 53 -6.47 13.20 -16.95
CA ALA A 53 -5.10 12.91 -17.42
C ALA A 53 -4.07 14.00 -17.09
N ASN A 54 -4.46 15.23 -16.75
CA ASN A 54 -3.52 16.37 -16.63
C ASN A 54 -3.54 17.09 -15.27
N VAL A 55 -4.10 16.50 -14.21
CA VAL A 55 -4.09 17.07 -12.84
C VAL A 55 -2.90 16.55 -12.00
N PHE A 56 -2.12 15.60 -12.53
CA PHE A 56 -1.06 14.91 -11.78
C PHE A 56 0.37 15.40 -12.09
N ALA A 57 0.53 16.37 -12.99
CA ALA A 57 1.85 16.88 -13.35
C ALA A 57 2.32 17.93 -12.33
N SER A 58 2.79 17.49 -11.18
CA SER A 58 3.83 18.27 -10.50
C SER A 58 5.07 18.24 -11.41
N PRO A 59 5.70 19.39 -11.74
CA PRO A 59 6.92 19.41 -12.53
C PRO A 59 8.08 18.71 -11.80
N ASP A 60 7.99 18.61 -10.46
CA ASP A 60 8.88 17.78 -9.64
C ASP A 60 8.31 16.36 -9.49
N PRO A 61 9.01 15.33 -10.03
CA PRO A 61 8.60 13.93 -9.91
C PRO A 61 8.52 13.43 -8.46
N VAL A 62 9.33 13.96 -7.53
CA VAL A 62 9.28 13.57 -6.10
C VAL A 62 7.93 13.97 -5.51
N THR A 63 7.54 15.23 -5.68
CA THR A 63 6.23 15.73 -5.27
C THR A 63 5.08 15.03 -6.00
N ALA A 64 5.25 14.66 -7.28
CA ALA A 64 4.23 13.91 -8.03
C ALA A 64 3.95 12.54 -7.39
N PHE A 65 5.00 11.78 -7.06
CA PHE A 65 4.86 10.51 -6.35
C PHE A 65 4.29 10.69 -4.95
N GLY A 66 4.73 11.72 -4.22
CA GLY A 66 4.17 12.04 -2.90
C GLY A 66 2.66 12.34 -2.93
N ASN A 67 2.21 13.10 -3.91
CA ASN A 67 0.77 13.37 -4.10
C ASN A 67 0.00 12.10 -4.49
N ALA A 68 0.55 11.26 -5.37
CA ALA A 68 -0.06 9.98 -5.71
C ALA A 68 -0.15 9.03 -4.51
N ALA A 69 0.87 9.02 -3.64
CA ALA A 69 0.86 8.25 -2.39
C ALA A 69 -0.30 8.68 -1.48
N VAL A 70 -0.57 9.99 -1.34
CA VAL A 70 -1.78 10.46 -0.61
C VAL A 70 -3.07 9.87 -1.19
N GLY A 71 -3.16 9.72 -2.52
CA GLY A 71 -4.30 9.05 -3.15
C GLY A 71 -4.37 7.56 -2.83
N ALA A 72 -3.23 6.87 -2.88
CA ALA A 72 -3.10 5.46 -2.54
C ALA A 72 -3.52 5.19 -1.08
N GLU A 73 -3.02 5.97 -0.12
CA GLU A 73 -3.38 5.80 1.30
C GLU A 73 -4.87 6.02 1.56
N LYS A 74 -5.50 6.99 0.89
CA LYS A 74 -6.96 7.19 0.99
C LYS A 74 -7.74 6.00 0.44
N ILE A 75 -7.29 5.43 -0.69
CA ILE A 75 -7.88 4.21 -1.27
C ILE A 75 -7.69 3.03 -0.31
N ALA A 76 -6.52 2.88 0.28
CA ALA A 76 -6.23 1.80 1.23
C ALA A 76 -7.09 1.91 2.50
N VAL A 77 -7.19 3.10 3.10
CA VAL A 77 -8.11 3.35 4.22
C VAL A 77 -9.55 3.06 3.84
N ALA A 78 -10.00 3.44 2.63
CA ALA A 78 -11.33 3.11 2.13
C ALA A 78 -11.53 1.59 2.01
N PHE A 79 -10.58 0.89 1.39
CA PHE A 79 -10.60 -0.56 1.20
C PHE A 79 -10.70 -1.31 2.52
N TYR A 80 -9.77 -1.07 3.45
CA TYR A 80 -9.73 -1.77 4.74
C TYR A 80 -10.97 -1.46 5.59
N SER A 81 -11.46 -0.21 5.60
CA SER A 81 -12.72 0.13 6.27
C SER A 81 -13.91 -0.61 5.66
N ASN A 82 -14.04 -0.61 4.34
CA ASN A 82 -15.13 -1.28 3.63
C ASN A 82 -15.13 -2.80 3.91
N ALA A 83 -13.95 -3.43 3.89
CA ALA A 83 -13.77 -4.84 4.21
C ALA A 83 -14.15 -5.18 5.67
N LEU A 84 -13.94 -4.24 6.59
CA LEU A 84 -14.36 -4.36 8.00
C LEU A 84 -15.86 -4.09 8.21
N GLY A 85 -16.58 -3.61 7.19
CA GLY A 85 -17.97 -3.15 7.28
C GLY A 85 -18.12 -1.81 7.99
N GLU A 86 -17.05 -1.01 8.04
CA GLU A 86 -16.97 0.26 8.78
C GLU A 86 -16.90 1.43 7.80
N THR A 87 -17.53 2.56 8.12
CA THR A 87 -17.46 3.76 7.28
C THR A 87 -16.08 4.43 7.38
N SER A 88 -15.67 5.12 6.32
CA SER A 88 -14.52 6.02 6.32
C SER A 88 -14.85 7.32 5.58
N ALA A 89 -14.00 8.33 5.72
CA ALA A 89 -14.13 9.57 4.96
C ALA A 89 -13.81 9.41 3.47
N PHE A 90 -13.23 8.26 3.08
CA PHE A 90 -12.69 8.03 1.74
C PHE A 90 -13.44 6.94 0.96
N GLY A 91 -14.32 6.16 1.60
CA GLY A 91 -15.13 5.14 0.96
C GLY A 91 -16.58 5.57 0.74
N VAL A 92 -17.31 4.85 -0.12
CA VAL A 92 -18.76 5.03 -0.31
C VAL A 92 -19.55 3.96 0.45
N ALA A 93 -20.72 4.32 0.97
CA ALA A 93 -21.55 3.39 1.77
C ALA A 93 -22.00 2.14 1.01
N ALA A 94 -22.08 2.20 -0.33
CA ALA A 94 -22.45 1.08 -1.17
C ALA A 94 -21.42 -0.06 -1.13
N ASP A 95 -20.17 0.24 -0.77
CA ASP A 95 -19.06 -0.70 -0.79
C ASP A 95 -18.84 -1.41 0.55
N LEU A 96 -19.58 -1.04 1.60
CA LEU A 96 -19.45 -1.70 2.89
C LEU A 96 -19.77 -3.20 2.77
N ALA A 97 -18.86 -4.03 3.26
CA ALA A 97 -19.08 -5.47 3.35
C ALA A 97 -20.36 -5.76 4.13
N LYS A 98 -21.28 -6.54 3.52
CA LYS A 98 -22.54 -6.95 4.15
C LYS A 98 -22.36 -8.31 4.79
N GLY A 99 -22.08 -8.32 6.10
CA GLY A 99 -21.81 -9.54 6.86
C GLY A 99 -20.33 -9.75 7.14
N THR A 100 -19.98 -10.92 7.66
CA THR A 100 -18.62 -11.20 8.15
C THR A 100 -17.78 -11.86 7.06
N LEU A 101 -16.96 -11.08 6.37
CA LEU A 101 -15.96 -11.58 5.40
C LEU A 101 -14.69 -12.14 6.07
N LEU A 102 -14.45 -11.73 7.33
CA LEU A 102 -13.21 -11.94 8.06
C LEU A 102 -13.52 -12.52 9.44
N ASN A 103 -12.78 -13.55 9.86
CA ASN A 103 -12.82 -14.01 11.26
C ASN A 103 -12.17 -12.98 12.20
N ASP A 104 -12.27 -13.19 13.52
CA ASP A 104 -11.75 -12.24 14.52
C ASP A 104 -10.24 -11.96 14.40
N ALA A 105 -9.44 -12.96 14.07
CA ALA A 105 -7.99 -12.80 13.89
C ALA A 105 -7.69 -11.94 12.66
N HIS A 106 -8.36 -12.21 11.52
CA HIS A 106 -8.19 -11.45 10.30
C HIS A 106 -8.70 -10.01 10.45
N ARG A 107 -9.79 -9.81 11.21
CA ARG A 107 -10.28 -8.46 11.52
C ARG A 107 -9.27 -7.63 12.32
N ARG A 108 -8.53 -8.24 13.25
CA ARG A 108 -7.46 -7.54 13.99
C ARG A 108 -6.38 -7.06 13.05
N TYR A 109 -5.96 -7.91 12.11
CA TYR A 109 -5.02 -7.54 11.06
C TYR A 109 -5.56 -6.40 10.19
N PHE A 110 -6.75 -6.53 9.60
CA PHE A 110 -7.35 -5.47 8.75
C PHE A 110 -7.53 -4.14 9.51
N THR A 111 -7.81 -4.21 10.82
CA THR A 111 -7.87 -3.01 11.66
C THR A 111 -6.49 -2.37 11.84
N ALA A 112 -5.44 -3.18 12.04
CA ALA A 112 -4.06 -2.70 12.14
C ALA A 112 -3.59 -2.08 10.81
N ALA A 113 -3.82 -2.76 9.69
CA ALA A 113 -3.50 -2.28 8.35
C ALA A 113 -4.15 -0.92 8.08
N ARG A 114 -5.49 -0.81 8.26
CA ARG A 114 -6.19 0.49 8.16
C ARG A 114 -5.54 1.60 8.99
N ASN A 115 -5.12 1.29 10.23
CA ASN A 115 -4.52 2.28 11.12
C ASN A 115 -3.10 2.67 10.66
N GLN A 116 -2.37 1.76 10.04
CA GLN A 116 -1.08 2.02 9.41
C GLN A 116 -1.28 2.97 8.22
N GLU A 117 -2.24 2.71 7.33
CA GLU A 117 -2.53 3.59 6.18
C GLU A 117 -3.00 4.98 6.61
N ALA A 118 -3.85 5.05 7.64
CA ALA A 118 -4.26 6.32 8.21
C ALA A 118 -3.06 7.10 8.79
N ASN A 119 -2.03 6.41 9.30
CA ASN A 119 -0.82 7.03 9.80
C ASN A 119 0.14 7.45 8.68
N HIS A 120 0.28 6.64 7.63
CA HIS A 120 1.00 6.99 6.40
C HIS A 120 0.38 8.26 5.78
N LEU A 121 -0.94 8.28 5.60
CA LEU A 121 -1.70 9.42 5.09
C LEU A 121 -1.42 10.69 5.90
N ALA A 122 -1.58 10.62 7.23
CA ALA A 122 -1.36 11.78 8.10
C ALA A 122 0.08 12.30 8.00
N THR A 123 1.06 11.41 7.82
CA THR A 123 2.45 11.77 7.62
C THR A 123 2.66 12.50 6.29
N LEU A 124 2.13 11.96 5.19
CA LEU A 124 2.22 12.57 3.87
C LEU A 124 1.51 13.94 3.82
N GLU A 125 0.32 14.07 4.42
CA GLU A 125 -0.39 15.34 4.50
C GLU A 125 0.37 16.37 5.36
N SER A 126 1.09 15.93 6.41
CA SER A 126 1.94 16.81 7.22
C SER A 126 3.15 17.37 6.46
N LEU A 127 3.55 16.72 5.36
CA LEU A 127 4.54 17.18 4.41
C LEU A 127 4.00 18.20 3.39
N GLY A 128 2.70 18.52 3.46
CA GLY A 128 2.02 19.39 2.50
C GLY A 128 1.64 18.70 1.19
N LEU A 129 1.78 17.37 1.12
CA LEU A 129 1.34 16.57 -0.02
C LEU A 129 -0.18 16.44 -0.01
N SER A 130 -0.78 16.37 -1.19
CA SER A 130 -2.23 16.25 -1.30
C SER A 130 -2.65 15.52 -2.58
N PHE A 131 -3.84 14.91 -2.52
CA PHE A 131 -4.49 14.30 -3.67
C PHE A 131 -5.91 14.86 -3.79
N GLY A 132 -6.27 15.28 -5.01
CA GLY A 132 -7.49 16.05 -5.26
C GLY A 132 -8.78 15.27 -5.02
N ALA A 133 -8.80 13.96 -5.31
CA ALA A 133 -9.95 13.11 -5.03
C ALA A 133 -10.10 12.85 -3.53
N LYS A 134 -11.35 12.79 -3.07
CA LYS A 134 -11.70 12.62 -1.67
C LYS A 134 -12.29 11.26 -1.40
N THR A 135 -13.18 10.79 -2.26
CA THR A 135 -13.87 9.51 -2.07
C THR A 135 -13.65 8.58 -3.25
N PHE A 136 -13.61 7.29 -2.94
CA PHE A 136 -13.33 6.22 -3.87
C PHE A 136 -14.42 5.15 -3.77
N ALA A 137 -14.90 4.71 -4.93
CA ALA A 137 -15.80 3.57 -5.03
C ALA A 137 -15.13 2.45 -5.82
N PHE A 138 -15.24 1.23 -5.31
CA PHE A 138 -14.66 0.02 -5.88
C PHE A 138 -15.60 -0.61 -6.91
N PRO A 139 -15.09 -1.47 -7.81
CA PRO A 139 -15.93 -2.25 -8.69
C PRO A 139 -17.02 -2.99 -7.94
N VAL A 140 -18.23 -3.00 -8.53
CA VAL A 140 -19.37 -3.75 -7.98
C VAL A 140 -18.96 -5.21 -7.77
N GLY A 141 -19.24 -5.71 -6.56
CA GLY A 141 -18.92 -7.09 -6.19
C GLY A 141 -17.59 -7.26 -5.45
N THR A 142 -16.74 -6.22 -5.37
CA THR A 142 -15.47 -6.27 -4.62
C THR A 142 -15.67 -6.84 -3.20
N PHE A 143 -16.64 -6.29 -2.45
CA PHE A 143 -16.91 -6.70 -1.07
C PHE A 143 -18.07 -7.71 -0.94
N ALA A 144 -18.42 -8.44 -2.01
CA ALA A 144 -19.49 -9.43 -1.98
C ALA A 144 -19.05 -10.78 -1.36
N SER A 145 -17.74 -11.06 -1.34
CA SER A 145 -17.17 -12.29 -0.80
C SER A 145 -15.74 -12.06 -0.30
N ALA A 146 -15.24 -12.95 0.57
CA ALA A 146 -13.85 -12.87 1.01
C ALA A 146 -12.85 -13.02 -0.16
N PRO A 147 -13.01 -13.98 -1.10
CA PRO A 147 -12.09 -14.10 -2.24
C PRO A 147 -12.04 -12.85 -3.13
N SER A 148 -13.20 -12.26 -3.46
CA SER A 148 -13.25 -11.05 -4.30
C SER A 148 -12.59 -9.84 -3.62
N MET A 149 -12.77 -9.72 -2.30
CA MET A 149 -12.19 -8.64 -1.51
C MET A 149 -10.66 -8.81 -1.39
N LEU A 150 -10.18 -10.02 -1.10
CA LEU A 150 -8.74 -10.30 -0.99
C LEU A 150 -8.02 -10.14 -2.33
N ALA A 151 -8.63 -10.55 -3.45
CA ALA A 151 -8.06 -10.35 -4.78
C ALA A 151 -7.91 -8.87 -5.15
N MET A 152 -8.88 -8.02 -4.76
CA MET A 152 -8.76 -6.57 -4.90
C MET A 152 -7.64 -6.04 -3.99
N GLY A 153 -7.60 -6.47 -2.72
CA GLY A 153 -6.56 -6.09 -1.77
C GLY A 153 -5.16 -6.38 -2.32
N GLU A 154 -4.91 -7.61 -2.78
CA GLU A 154 -3.63 -7.97 -3.39
C GLU A 154 -3.30 -7.11 -4.63
N SER A 155 -4.29 -6.81 -5.46
CA SER A 155 -4.09 -5.96 -6.63
C SER A 155 -3.67 -4.54 -6.24
N LEU A 156 -4.27 -3.99 -5.17
CA LEU A 156 -3.87 -2.71 -4.60
C LEU A 156 -2.42 -2.77 -4.10
N GLU A 157 -2.09 -3.76 -3.27
CA GLU A 157 -0.74 -3.87 -2.69
C GLU A 157 0.34 -4.05 -3.77
N ASN A 158 0.06 -4.80 -4.83
CA ASN A 158 0.99 -4.93 -5.96
C ASN A 158 1.29 -3.57 -6.62
N ILE A 159 0.27 -2.73 -6.78
CA ILE A 159 0.41 -1.39 -7.35
C ILE A 159 1.12 -0.45 -6.36
N PHE A 160 0.76 -0.50 -5.07
CA PHE A 160 1.37 0.34 -4.03
C PHE A 160 2.87 0.06 -3.89
N ILE A 161 3.27 -1.21 -3.83
CA ILE A 161 4.69 -1.63 -3.80
C ILE A 161 5.43 -1.09 -5.03
N GLY A 162 4.85 -1.25 -6.22
CA GLY A 162 5.42 -0.73 -7.45
C GLY A 162 5.59 0.80 -7.45
N ALA A 163 4.60 1.50 -6.90
CA ALA A 163 4.60 2.96 -6.82
C ALA A 163 5.64 3.46 -5.82
N TYR A 164 5.77 2.82 -4.66
CA TYR A 164 6.79 3.16 -3.67
C TYR A 164 8.20 2.86 -4.17
N LEU A 165 8.42 1.77 -4.90
CA LEU A 165 9.71 1.51 -5.58
C LEU A 165 10.06 2.61 -6.59
N GLY A 166 9.07 3.09 -7.36
CA GLY A 166 9.24 4.25 -8.25
C GLY A 166 9.58 5.54 -7.48
N ALA A 167 8.88 5.80 -6.39
CA ALA A 167 9.11 6.96 -5.52
C ALA A 167 10.52 6.93 -4.90
N ILE A 168 10.98 5.76 -4.43
CA ILE A 168 12.35 5.57 -3.91
C ILE A 168 13.38 5.92 -4.99
N ALA A 169 13.22 5.40 -6.21
CA ALA A 169 14.15 5.65 -7.30
C ALA A 169 14.25 7.14 -7.67
N VAL A 170 13.09 7.81 -7.78
CA VAL A 170 13.02 9.23 -8.09
C VAL A 170 13.59 10.10 -6.97
N ALA A 171 13.25 9.81 -5.72
CA ALA A 171 13.78 10.54 -4.56
C ALA A 171 15.30 10.35 -4.42
N ALA A 172 15.80 9.14 -4.62
CA ALA A 172 17.23 8.85 -4.61
C ALA A 172 17.98 9.60 -5.72
N ALA A 173 17.42 9.64 -6.94
CA ALA A 173 17.99 10.39 -8.07
C ALA A 173 18.05 11.91 -7.79
N ALA A 174 17.08 12.43 -7.04
CA ALA A 174 17.05 13.81 -6.59
C ALA A 174 17.91 14.07 -5.32
N ALA A 175 18.67 13.09 -4.84
CA ALA A 175 19.40 13.12 -3.57
C ALA A 175 18.52 13.46 -2.35
N ASN A 176 17.21 13.20 -2.43
CA ASN A 176 16.26 13.39 -1.35
C ASN A 176 16.17 12.11 -0.50
N THR A 177 17.20 11.88 0.31
CA THR A 177 17.35 10.66 1.11
C THR A 177 16.24 10.48 2.13
N PHE A 178 15.64 11.57 2.62
CA PHE A 178 14.55 11.50 3.58
C PHE A 178 13.28 10.92 2.95
N ILE A 179 12.87 11.41 1.77
CA ILE A 179 11.70 10.85 1.06
C ILE A 179 11.99 9.43 0.58
N ALA A 180 13.22 9.13 0.16
CA ALA A 180 13.61 7.77 -0.20
C ALA A 180 13.53 6.81 1.01
N GLU A 181 13.98 7.23 2.20
CA GLU A 181 13.87 6.46 3.46
C GLU A 181 12.40 6.23 3.81
N ALA A 182 11.57 7.28 3.83
CA ALA A 182 10.15 7.16 4.16
C ALA A 182 9.39 6.26 3.18
N ALA A 183 9.64 6.39 1.87
CA ALA A 183 9.02 5.54 0.86
C ALA A 183 9.46 4.06 0.99
N ALA A 184 10.72 3.81 1.38
CA ALA A 184 11.21 2.46 1.64
C ALA A 184 10.60 1.83 2.89
N GLU A 185 10.42 2.60 3.97
CA GLU A 185 9.73 2.14 5.17
C GLU A 185 8.29 1.72 4.87
N ILE A 186 7.53 2.54 4.13
CA ILE A 186 6.14 2.20 3.75
C ILE A 186 6.12 1.00 2.79
N CYS A 187 7.00 0.96 1.79
CA CYS A 187 7.11 -0.17 0.87
C CYS A 187 7.27 -1.52 1.59
N GLY A 188 8.03 -1.54 2.70
CA GLY A 188 8.20 -2.73 3.53
C GLY A 188 6.91 -3.15 4.22
N VAL A 189 6.08 -2.20 4.64
CA VAL A 189 4.75 -2.45 5.22
C VAL A 189 3.80 -3.02 4.16
N GLU A 190 3.75 -2.45 2.95
CA GLU A 190 2.88 -2.97 1.88
C GLU A 190 3.25 -4.39 1.46
N CYS A 191 4.53 -4.74 1.49
CA CYS A 191 4.97 -6.11 1.27
C CYS A 191 4.39 -7.06 2.33
N ALA A 192 4.37 -6.64 3.60
CA ALA A 192 3.76 -7.41 4.67
C ALA A 192 2.24 -7.51 4.51
N HIS A 193 1.58 -6.42 4.08
CA HIS A 193 0.15 -6.42 3.82
C HIS A 193 -0.23 -7.46 2.77
N ARG A 194 0.49 -7.49 1.65
CA ARG A 194 0.27 -8.46 0.57
C ARG A 194 0.45 -9.90 1.04
N VAL A 195 1.51 -10.19 1.81
CA VAL A 195 1.75 -11.54 2.33
C VAL A 195 0.61 -11.98 3.24
N LEU A 196 0.12 -11.12 4.12
CA LEU A 196 -0.98 -11.44 5.03
C LEU A 196 -2.32 -11.56 4.30
N ILE A 197 -2.57 -10.77 3.25
CA ILE A 197 -3.74 -10.94 2.37
C ILE A 197 -3.73 -12.32 1.71
N ARG A 198 -2.58 -12.74 1.16
CA ARG A 198 -2.42 -14.06 0.51
C ARG A 198 -2.58 -15.22 1.49
N ASP A 199 -2.02 -15.09 2.69
CA ASP A 199 -2.20 -16.06 3.76
C ASP A 199 -3.69 -16.23 4.12
N ILE A 200 -4.41 -15.11 4.29
CA ILE A 200 -5.85 -15.11 4.55
C ILE A 200 -6.64 -15.72 3.38
N ALA A 201 -6.17 -15.55 2.15
CA ALA A 201 -6.73 -16.18 0.96
C ALA A 201 -6.45 -17.70 0.87
N GLY A 202 -5.61 -18.24 1.75
CA GLY A 202 -5.18 -19.64 1.72
C GLY A 202 -4.22 -19.95 0.58
N GLU A 203 -3.56 -18.92 0.04
CA GLU A 203 -2.49 -19.09 -0.93
C GLU A 203 -1.22 -19.60 -0.24
N ASP A 204 -0.35 -20.26 -1.00
CA ASP A 204 1.02 -20.56 -0.56
C ASP A 204 1.90 -19.44 -1.12
N PRO A 205 2.08 -18.32 -0.38
CA PRO A 205 2.78 -17.17 -0.92
C PRO A 205 4.23 -17.55 -1.22
N PRO A 206 4.70 -17.39 -2.47
CA PRO A 206 6.11 -17.61 -2.78
C PRO A 206 6.97 -16.66 -1.94
N ASN A 207 7.72 -17.20 -0.98
CA ASN A 207 8.77 -16.48 -0.23
C ASN A 207 10.13 -16.58 -0.93
N ASP A 208 10.09 -16.84 -2.24
CA ASP A 208 11.23 -17.04 -3.09
C ASP A 208 11.20 -15.96 -4.18
N ARG A 209 11.18 -14.68 -3.76
CA ARG A 209 11.44 -13.55 -4.67
C ARG A 209 12.83 -13.01 -4.39
N PHE A 210 13.65 -12.89 -5.42
CA PHE A 210 14.94 -12.21 -5.28
C PHE A 210 14.79 -10.70 -5.11
N TYR A 211 13.80 -10.11 -5.79
CA TYR A 211 13.50 -8.68 -5.75
C TYR A 211 12.00 -8.47 -5.89
N GLU A 212 11.47 -7.42 -5.26
CA GLU A 212 10.06 -7.07 -5.43
C GLU A 212 9.77 -6.35 -6.75
N GLY A 213 10.74 -5.62 -7.27
CA GLY A 213 10.67 -4.98 -8.57
C GLY A 213 11.53 -5.65 -9.64
N ASP A 214 11.70 -4.95 -10.76
CA ASP A 214 12.44 -5.42 -11.93
C ASP A 214 13.97 -5.23 -11.81
N ALA A 215 14.46 -4.80 -10.64
CA ALA A 215 15.89 -4.72 -10.39
C ALA A 215 16.51 -6.13 -10.49
N GLY A 216 17.42 -6.34 -11.44
CA GLY A 216 18.21 -7.57 -11.52
C GLY A 216 17.43 -8.84 -11.85
N VAL A 217 16.44 -8.79 -12.76
CA VAL A 217 15.78 -9.99 -13.29
C VAL A 217 16.84 -11.01 -13.76
N PRO A 218 16.96 -12.19 -13.12
CA PRO A 218 17.90 -13.21 -13.57
C PRO A 218 17.55 -13.64 -14.98
N GLY A 219 18.56 -13.81 -15.84
CA GLY A 219 18.38 -14.23 -17.24
C GLY A 219 17.83 -15.65 -17.42
N VAL A 220 17.62 -16.41 -16.34
CA VAL A 220 17.07 -17.76 -16.34
C VAL A 220 15.82 -17.81 -15.44
N SER A 221 14.67 -18.11 -16.03
CA SER A 221 13.42 -18.36 -15.31
C SER A 221 13.38 -19.80 -14.79
N GLY A 222 12.79 -20.02 -13.60
CA GLY A 222 12.58 -21.37 -13.04
C GLY A 222 13.42 -21.73 -11.81
N ASP A 223 14.33 -20.87 -11.36
CA ASP A 223 14.96 -21.01 -10.04
C ASP A 223 13.97 -20.67 -8.93
N LEU A 224 14.03 -21.39 -7.80
CA LEU A 224 13.42 -20.98 -6.53
C LEU A 224 13.93 -19.57 -6.20
N GLY A 225 13.10 -18.54 -6.35
CA GLY A 225 13.58 -17.15 -6.39
C GLY A 225 13.02 -16.30 -7.54
N ASN A 226 12.59 -16.96 -8.62
CA ASN A 226 12.27 -16.32 -9.91
C ASN A 226 11.01 -16.92 -10.53
N THR A 227 9.89 -16.84 -9.81
CA THR A 227 8.55 -17.28 -10.24
C THR A 227 7.94 -16.41 -11.35
N GLY A 228 8.61 -15.30 -11.71
CA GLY A 228 8.11 -14.31 -12.68
C GLY A 228 7.07 -13.35 -12.09
N THR A 229 6.60 -13.56 -10.85
CA THR A 229 5.66 -12.66 -10.18
C THR A 229 6.39 -11.54 -9.45
N ARG A 230 6.37 -10.33 -10.01
CA ARG A 230 7.00 -9.10 -9.47
C ARG A 230 6.01 -7.94 -9.47
N SER A 231 6.20 -6.99 -8.57
CA SER A 231 5.52 -5.70 -8.65
C SER A 231 6.14 -4.87 -9.79
N HIS A 232 5.30 -4.33 -10.67
CA HIS A 232 5.75 -3.44 -11.72
C HIS A 232 6.23 -2.13 -11.12
N VAL A 233 7.49 -1.76 -11.34
CA VAL A 233 8.04 -0.49 -10.85
C VAL A 233 7.60 0.62 -11.80
N TYR A 234 6.78 1.55 -11.32
CA TYR A 234 6.26 2.64 -12.14
C TYR A 234 7.34 3.71 -12.37
N ALA A 235 7.49 4.17 -13.61
CA ALA A 235 8.43 5.23 -13.96
C ALA A 235 7.88 6.62 -13.60
N SER A 236 6.56 6.75 -13.42
CA SER A 236 5.92 7.99 -12.99
C SER A 236 4.71 7.77 -12.10
N ALA A 237 4.38 8.79 -11.30
CA ALA A 237 3.17 8.82 -10.49
C ALA A 237 1.89 8.68 -11.33
N ALA A 238 1.87 9.21 -12.55
CA ALA A 238 0.74 9.11 -13.46
C ALA A 238 0.48 7.66 -13.90
N GLU A 239 1.53 6.88 -14.17
CA GLU A 239 1.39 5.46 -14.50
C GLU A 239 0.84 4.65 -13.32
N ALA A 240 1.32 4.92 -12.10
CA ALA A 240 0.80 4.29 -10.88
C ALA A 240 -0.68 4.60 -10.67
N VAL A 241 -1.09 5.88 -10.82
CA VAL A 241 -2.50 6.28 -10.74
C VAL A 241 -3.34 5.61 -11.83
N ASN A 242 -2.83 5.53 -13.06
CA ASN A 242 -3.53 4.86 -14.15
C ASN A 242 -3.71 3.36 -13.88
N ALA A 243 -2.74 2.70 -13.24
CA ALA A 243 -2.90 1.31 -12.82
C ALA A 243 -4.03 1.14 -11.79
N LEU A 244 -4.13 2.05 -10.81
CA LEU A 244 -5.24 2.05 -9.84
C LEU A 244 -6.60 2.25 -10.52
N LEU A 245 -6.68 3.21 -11.46
CA LEU A 245 -7.90 3.41 -12.26
C LEU A 245 -8.22 2.21 -13.14
N GLY A 246 -7.19 1.48 -13.59
CA GLY A 246 -7.29 0.23 -14.33
C GLY A 246 -7.97 -0.89 -13.54
N LEU A 247 -8.00 -0.82 -12.20
CA LEU A 247 -8.78 -1.73 -11.36
C LEU A 247 -10.28 -1.42 -11.37
N GLY A 248 -10.73 -0.36 -12.05
CA GLY A 248 -12.13 0.06 -12.07
C GLY A 248 -12.57 0.86 -10.84
N ILE A 249 -11.61 1.38 -10.06
CA ILE A 249 -11.87 2.30 -8.96
C ILE A 249 -12.28 3.65 -9.55
N THR A 250 -13.37 4.20 -9.05
CA THR A 250 -13.84 5.54 -9.41
C THR A 250 -13.55 6.52 -8.28
N ALA A 251 -13.20 7.75 -8.63
CA ALA A 251 -12.76 8.77 -7.68
C ALA A 251 -13.58 10.06 -7.87
N SER A 252 -13.96 10.71 -6.76
CA SER A 252 -14.68 11.98 -6.74
C SER A 252 -14.20 12.96 -5.68
#